data_AF-A0A7S0E594-F1
#
_entry.id   AF-A0A7S0E594-F1
#
_cell.length_a   1.000
_cell.length_b   1.000
_cell.length_c   1.000
_cell.angle_alpha   90.00
_cell.angle_beta   90.00
_cell.angle_gamma   90.00
#
_symmetry.space_group_name_H-M   'P 1'
#
loop_
_entity.id
_entity.type
_entity.pdbx_description
1 polymer ?
#
loop_
_entity_poly.entity_id
_entity_poly.type
_entity_poly.pdbx_seq_one_letter_code
_entity_poly.pdbx_strand_id
1 'polypeptide(L)'
;QNRLSPPQLFPSSGIFRERTELKMSIEHEGASIYFTLDGSDPSPSSSSSFLFQQPIPLDRCDQSLFSAAGLLRGISLFPWQPLEISIIARAMARGYIDSPPSRAHLVLLQVAETPRVSPSPGIFLELVEISFSSPTPDVLLHYTQDGQ
;
A
#
# COMPACT_ATOMS: atom_id res chain seq x y z
N GLN A 1 -6.01 -37.00 -4.00
CA GLN A 1 -5.63 -36.08 -2.91
C GLN A 1 -6.72 -35.03 -2.76
N ASN A 2 -7.02 -34.62 -1.52
CA ASN A 2 -7.98 -33.54 -1.27
C ASN A 2 -7.33 -32.18 -1.60
N ARG A 3 -8.07 -31.26 -2.21
CA ARG A 3 -7.60 -29.92 -2.58
C ARG A 3 -8.16 -28.90 -1.58
N LEU A 4 -7.35 -27.94 -1.17
CA LEU A 4 -7.79 -26.85 -0.29
C LEU A 4 -8.72 -25.86 -1.01
N SER A 5 -9.63 -25.26 -0.24
CA SER A 5 -10.42 -24.11 -0.69
C SER A 5 -9.52 -22.87 -0.86
N PRO A 6 -9.84 -21.96 -1.78
CA PRO A 6 -9.12 -20.70 -1.92
C PRO A 6 -9.26 -19.84 -0.64
N PRO A 7 -8.21 -19.11 -0.22
CA PRO A 7 -8.30 -18.22 0.93
C PRO A 7 -9.25 -17.04 0.65
N GLN A 8 -9.96 -16.55 1.65
CA GLN A 8 -10.74 -15.31 1.52
C GLN A 8 -9.83 -14.10 1.71
N LEU A 9 -10.05 -13.05 0.91
CA LEU A 9 -9.29 -11.79 0.95
C LEU A 9 -10.24 -10.64 1.25
N PHE A 10 -9.85 -9.76 2.17
CA PHE A 10 -10.61 -8.57 2.52
C PHE A 10 -9.67 -7.37 2.77
N PRO A 11 -9.84 -6.25 2.07
CA PRO A 11 -10.71 -6.06 0.90
C PRO A 11 -10.22 -6.87 -0.31
N SER A 12 -11.14 -7.32 -1.16
CA SER A 12 -10.81 -7.97 -2.44
C SER A 12 -10.54 -6.94 -3.55
N SER A 13 -11.07 -5.74 -3.43
CA SER A 13 -10.78 -4.64 -4.34
C SER A 13 -11.09 -3.29 -3.69
N GLY A 14 -10.59 -2.21 -4.29
CA GLY A 14 -11.00 -0.86 -3.93
C GLY A 14 -9.95 0.21 -4.17
N ILE A 15 -10.39 1.45 -4.01
CA ILE A 15 -9.54 2.64 -4.05
C ILE A 15 -9.54 3.23 -2.64
N PHE A 16 -8.36 3.38 -2.05
CA PHE A 16 -8.19 3.81 -0.67
C PHE A 16 -7.34 5.07 -0.59
N ARG A 17 -7.84 6.06 0.15
CA ARG A 17 -7.14 7.33 0.44
C ARG A 17 -6.58 7.36 1.86
N GLU A 18 -7.07 6.45 2.70
CA GLU A 18 -6.71 6.32 4.11
C GLU A 18 -6.12 4.92 4.33
N ARG A 19 -5.49 4.74 5.50
CA ARG A 19 -4.99 3.45 5.94
C ARG A 19 -6.09 2.39 5.86
N THR A 20 -5.75 1.26 5.24
CA THR A 20 -6.62 0.11 5.09
C THR A 20 -5.89 -1.14 5.55
N GLU A 21 -6.60 -2.13 6.09
CA GLU A 21 -6.00 -3.40 6.47
C GLU A 21 -6.37 -4.50 5.48
N LEU A 22 -5.36 -5.17 4.91
CA LEU A 22 -5.54 -6.39 4.14
C LEU A 22 -5.53 -7.60 5.07
N LYS A 23 -6.64 -8.32 5.08
CA LYS A 23 -6.91 -9.52 5.87
C LYS A 23 -7.08 -10.70 4.94
N MET A 24 -6.57 -11.85 5.37
CA MET A 24 -6.72 -13.12 4.67
C MET A 24 -7.18 -14.18 5.67
N SER A 25 -8.06 -15.08 5.25
CA SER A 25 -8.52 -16.19 6.09
C SER A 25 -8.66 -17.47 5.28
N ILE A 26 -8.49 -18.61 5.95
CA ILE A 26 -8.71 -19.93 5.38
C ILE A 26 -9.39 -20.81 6.43
N GLU A 27 -10.46 -21.49 6.03
CA GLU A 27 -11.19 -22.41 6.89
C GLU A 27 -10.60 -23.83 6.80
N HIS A 28 -9.32 -23.97 7.15
CA HIS A 28 -8.65 -25.27 7.19
C HIS A 28 -7.55 -25.29 8.25
N GLU A 29 -7.67 -26.21 9.21
CA GLU A 29 -6.69 -26.38 10.27
C GLU A 29 -5.32 -26.78 9.70
N GLY A 30 -4.26 -26.11 10.14
CA GLY A 30 -2.89 -26.38 9.68
C GLY A 30 -2.59 -25.92 8.24
N ALA A 31 -3.49 -25.18 7.60
CA ALA A 31 -3.19 -24.52 6.33
C ALA A 31 -2.49 -23.17 6.54
N SER A 32 -1.45 -22.92 5.74
CA SER A 32 -0.74 -21.65 5.65
C SER A 32 -1.16 -20.90 4.39
N ILE A 33 -1.32 -19.59 4.48
CA ILE A 33 -1.62 -18.73 3.32
C ILE A 33 -0.33 -18.07 2.86
N TYR A 34 0.07 -18.35 1.62
CA TYR A 34 1.15 -17.64 0.94
C TYR A 34 0.57 -16.65 -0.05
N PHE A 35 1.15 -15.46 -0.15
CA PHE A 35 0.65 -14.41 -1.03
C PHE A 35 1.79 -13.60 -1.65
N THR A 36 1.47 -12.95 -2.77
CA THR A 36 2.30 -11.96 -3.44
C THR A 36 1.52 -10.65 -3.51
N LEU A 37 2.21 -9.53 -3.72
CA LEU A 37 1.60 -8.21 -3.87
C LEU A 37 1.91 -7.57 -5.24
N ASP A 38 2.65 -8.28 -6.09
CA ASP A 38 3.04 -7.91 -7.46
C ASP A 38 2.23 -8.63 -8.55
N GLY A 39 1.28 -9.49 -8.16
CA GLY A 39 0.47 -10.28 -9.07
C GLY A 39 1.13 -11.57 -9.57
N SER A 40 2.32 -11.93 -9.07
CA SER A 40 2.94 -13.22 -9.37
C SER A 40 2.29 -14.37 -8.59
N ASP A 41 2.44 -15.62 -9.04
CA ASP A 41 1.89 -16.78 -8.32
C ASP A 41 2.74 -17.08 -7.05
N PRO A 42 2.15 -17.19 -5.85
CA PRO A 42 2.90 -17.41 -4.63
C PRO A 42 3.50 -18.82 -4.59
N SER A 43 4.79 -18.90 -4.31
CA SER A 43 5.54 -20.14 -4.05
C SER A 43 6.37 -19.98 -2.78
N PRO A 44 6.45 -20.97 -1.86
CA PRO A 44 7.26 -20.87 -0.65
C PRO A 44 8.76 -20.64 -0.89
N SER A 45 9.24 -20.93 -2.11
CA SER A 45 10.64 -20.72 -2.51
C SER A 45 10.88 -19.40 -3.26
N SER A 46 9.83 -18.63 -3.57
CA SER A 46 9.96 -17.36 -4.27
C SER A 46 10.28 -16.22 -3.30
N SER A 47 11.19 -15.33 -3.67
CA SER A 47 11.48 -14.11 -2.90
C SER A 47 10.36 -13.07 -2.94
N SER A 48 9.41 -13.19 -3.88
CA SER A 48 8.21 -12.34 -3.98
C SER A 48 7.00 -12.87 -3.21
N SER A 49 7.16 -14.00 -2.51
CA SER A 49 6.09 -14.71 -1.81
C SER A 49 6.26 -14.59 -0.30
N PHE A 50 5.18 -14.25 0.38
CA PHE A 50 5.14 -13.97 1.81
C PHE A 50 4.14 -14.88 2.51
N LEU A 51 4.48 -15.31 3.73
CA LEU A 51 3.55 -16.03 4.59
C LEU A 51 2.64 -15.02 5.31
N PHE A 52 1.33 -15.19 5.19
CA PHE A 52 0.38 -14.37 5.93
C PHE A 52 0.34 -14.82 7.40
N GLN A 53 0.68 -13.91 8.31
CA GLN A 53 0.70 -14.15 9.76
C GLN A 53 -0.27 -13.24 10.52
N GLN A 54 -0.46 -12.02 10.02
CA GLN A 54 -1.31 -10.99 10.64
C GLN A 54 -1.85 -10.04 9.57
N PRO A 55 -2.92 -9.28 9.87
CA PRO A 55 -3.40 -8.23 8.98
C PRO A 55 -2.29 -7.28 8.55
N ILE A 56 -2.31 -6.91 7.27
CA ILE A 56 -1.27 -6.10 6.65
C ILE A 56 -1.78 -4.66 6.54
N PRO A 57 -1.17 -3.69 7.24
CA PRO A 57 -1.52 -2.30 7.07
C PRO A 57 -1.06 -1.80 5.70
N LEU A 58 -2.00 -1.30 4.91
CA LEU A 58 -1.80 -0.67 3.62
C LEU A 58 -2.04 0.81 3.77
N ASP A 59 -0.98 1.60 3.60
CA ASP A 59 -1.03 3.04 3.77
C ASP A 59 -0.07 3.68 2.75
N ARG A 60 -0.56 4.65 1.97
CA ARG A 60 0.28 5.32 0.96
C ARG A 60 1.37 6.18 1.61
N CYS A 61 1.12 6.67 2.83
CA CYS A 61 2.06 7.50 3.58
C CYS A 61 3.10 6.67 4.34
N ASP A 62 2.83 5.38 4.60
CA ASP A 62 3.78 4.46 5.22
C ASP A 62 4.34 3.48 4.19
N GLN A 63 5.49 3.83 3.62
CA GLN A 63 6.14 3.01 2.59
C GLN A 63 7.00 1.86 3.16
N SER A 64 7.02 1.67 4.49
CA SER A 64 7.83 0.63 5.14
C SER A 64 7.48 -0.76 4.64
N LEU A 65 6.18 -1.06 4.49
CA LEU A 65 5.71 -2.33 3.97
C LEU A 65 6.22 -2.60 2.54
N PHE A 66 6.13 -1.59 1.66
CA PHE A 66 6.47 -1.77 0.26
C PHE A 66 7.98 -1.88 0.03
N SER A 67 8.78 -1.18 0.84
CA SER A 67 10.25 -1.27 0.82
C SER A 67 10.76 -2.61 1.33
N ALA A 68 10.21 -3.10 2.45
CA ALA A 68 10.60 -4.36 3.06
C ALA A 68 10.20 -5.59 2.22
N ALA A 69 9.05 -5.54 1.56
CA ALA A 69 8.57 -6.60 0.66
C ALA A 69 9.22 -6.54 -0.74
N GLY A 70 10.14 -5.61 -1.00
CA GLY A 70 10.77 -5.45 -2.31
C GLY A 70 9.80 -5.05 -3.44
N LEU A 71 8.55 -4.69 -3.10
CA LEU A 71 7.51 -4.29 -4.04
C LEU A 71 7.80 -2.95 -4.68
N LEU A 72 8.57 -2.08 -4.01
CA LEU A 72 9.04 -0.83 -4.61
C LEU A 72 10.09 -1.02 -5.70
N ARG A 73 10.49 -2.26 -6.04
CA ARG A 73 11.35 -2.50 -7.22
C ARG A 73 10.55 -2.21 -8.49
N GLY A 74 10.68 -1.00 -9.00
CA GLY A 74 10.08 -0.56 -10.27
C GLY A 74 8.72 0.13 -10.15
N ILE A 75 8.19 0.31 -8.92
CA ILE A 75 7.01 1.16 -8.72
C ILE A 75 7.46 2.61 -8.76
N SER A 76 6.89 3.36 -9.70
CA SER A 76 7.11 4.79 -9.81
C SER A 76 6.43 5.50 -8.63
N LEU A 77 7.25 5.98 -7.69
CA LEU A 77 6.81 6.77 -6.53
C LEU A 77 6.51 8.23 -6.91
N PHE A 78 6.02 8.47 -8.14
CA PHE A 78 5.58 9.82 -8.46
C PHE A 78 4.36 10.14 -7.58
N PRO A 79 4.39 11.25 -6.84
CA PRO A 79 3.31 11.62 -5.91
C PRO A 79 1.95 11.78 -6.61
N TRP A 80 1.96 11.95 -7.94
CA TRP A 80 0.78 12.11 -8.79
C TRP A 80 0.21 10.79 -9.34
N GLN A 81 0.86 9.65 -9.10
CA GLN A 81 0.40 8.35 -9.59
C GLN A 81 -0.24 7.50 -8.48
N PRO A 82 -1.38 6.84 -8.76
CA PRO A 82 -1.93 5.81 -7.90
C PRO A 82 -0.95 4.67 -7.69
N LEU A 83 -0.93 4.10 -6.48
CA LEU A 83 -0.23 2.85 -6.21
C LEU A 83 -1.16 1.67 -6.47
N GLU A 84 -0.89 0.92 -7.52
CA GLU A 84 -1.63 -0.31 -7.78
C GLU A 84 -0.94 -1.51 -7.12
N ILE A 85 -1.70 -2.29 -6.37
CA ILE A 85 -1.27 -3.50 -5.68
C ILE A 85 -2.10 -4.67 -6.20
N SER A 86 -1.42 -5.68 -6.74
CA SER A 86 -2.07 -6.89 -7.25
C SER A 86 -1.72 -8.07 -6.35
N ILE A 87 -2.71 -8.57 -5.63
CA ILE A 87 -2.52 -9.64 -4.65
C ILE A 87 -2.95 -10.96 -5.27
N ILE A 88 -2.09 -11.97 -5.19
CA ILE A 88 -2.47 -13.37 -5.40
C ILE A 88 -2.15 -14.15 -4.14
N ALA A 89 -3.11 -14.93 -3.62
CA ALA A 89 -2.94 -15.75 -2.43
C ALA A 89 -3.35 -17.20 -2.66
N ARG A 90 -2.62 -18.14 -2.03
CA ARG A 90 -2.91 -19.59 -2.03
C ARG A 90 -2.77 -20.17 -0.64
N ALA A 91 -3.65 -21.11 -0.30
CA ALA A 91 -3.52 -21.93 0.89
C ALA A 91 -2.75 -23.22 0.57
N MET A 92 -1.83 -23.58 1.47
CA MET A 92 -0.95 -24.75 1.37
C MET A 92 -0.96 -25.52 2.69
N ALA A 93 -1.04 -26.86 2.62
CA ALA A 93 -0.98 -27.74 3.78
C ALA A 93 -0.35 -29.08 3.41
N ARG A 94 0.39 -29.70 4.34
CA ARG A 94 1.02 -31.01 4.10
C ARG A 94 -0.04 -32.07 3.81
N GLY A 95 0.17 -32.85 2.74
CA GLY A 95 -0.74 -33.93 2.34
C GLY A 95 -1.94 -33.47 1.50
N TYR A 96 -2.09 -32.17 1.25
CA TYR A 96 -3.14 -31.60 0.42
C TYR A 96 -2.58 -31.09 -0.90
N ILE A 97 -3.46 -30.98 -1.90
CA ILE A 97 -3.17 -30.18 -3.09
C ILE A 97 -3.47 -28.72 -2.75
N ASP A 98 -2.56 -27.82 -3.14
CA ASP A 98 -2.69 -26.38 -2.95
C ASP A 98 -4.02 -25.83 -3.48
N SER A 99 -4.51 -24.77 -2.84
CA SER A 99 -5.74 -24.13 -3.27
C SER A 99 -5.63 -23.52 -4.67
N PRO A 100 -6.75 -23.28 -5.36
CA PRO A 100 -6.80 -22.28 -6.43
C PRO A 100 -6.37 -20.89 -5.91
N PRO A 101 -5.92 -19.98 -6.78
CA PRO A 101 -5.52 -18.64 -6.36
C PRO A 101 -6.73 -17.77 -6.04
N SER A 102 -6.64 -17.02 -4.95
CA SER A 102 -7.49 -15.85 -4.68
C SER A 102 -6.80 -14.59 -5.17
N ARG A 103 -7.59 -13.61 -5.63
CA ARG A 103 -7.07 -12.38 -6.22
C ARG A 103 -7.67 -11.17 -5.54
N ALA A 104 -6.85 -10.16 -5.30
CA ALA A 104 -7.31 -8.83 -4.93
C ALA A 104 -6.55 -7.75 -5.69
N HIS A 105 -7.20 -6.61 -5.94
CA HIS A 105 -6.59 -5.49 -6.63
C HIS A 105 -6.94 -4.18 -5.93
N LEU A 106 -5.94 -3.53 -5.36
CA LEU A 106 -6.10 -2.38 -4.49
C LEU A 106 -5.33 -1.19 -5.06
N VAL A 107 -5.96 -0.02 -5.01
CA VAL A 107 -5.36 1.23 -5.47
C VAL A 107 -5.22 2.17 -4.28
N LEU A 108 -4.00 2.52 -3.90
CA LEU A 108 -3.76 3.52 -2.84
C LEU A 108 -3.48 4.88 -3.47
N LEU A 109 -4.27 5.88 -3.08
CA LEU A 109 -4.11 7.25 -3.52
C LEU A 109 -3.38 8.07 -2.46
N GLN A 110 -2.49 8.96 -2.90
CA GLN A 110 -1.91 9.99 -2.05
C GLN A 110 -2.82 11.22 -2.12
N VAL A 111 -3.25 11.71 -0.97
CA VAL A 111 -3.98 12.97 -0.87
C VAL A 111 -3.01 14.03 -0.39
N ALA A 112 -2.84 15.09 -1.17
CA ALA A 112 -2.05 16.25 -0.74
C ALA A 112 -2.82 16.99 0.37
N GLU A 113 -2.18 17.16 1.52
CA GLU A 113 -2.69 18.00 2.58
C GLU A 113 -2.51 19.47 2.24
N THR A 114 -3.35 20.33 2.82
CA THR A 114 -3.24 21.79 2.62
C THR A 114 -1.84 22.27 3.03
N PRO A 115 -1.09 22.95 2.13
CA PRO A 115 0.22 23.47 2.46
C PRO A 115 0.11 24.56 3.52
N ARG A 116 1.16 24.67 4.34
CA ARG A 116 1.24 25.65 5.42
C ARG A 116 2.21 26.75 5.03
N VAL A 117 1.79 27.99 5.31
CA VAL A 117 2.60 29.20 5.11
C VAL A 117 2.86 29.84 6.47
N SER A 118 4.11 30.22 6.72
CA SER A 118 4.51 30.91 7.95
C SER A 118 5.44 32.08 7.60
N PRO A 119 5.35 33.23 8.30
CA PRO A 119 4.47 33.52 9.43
C PRO A 119 2.99 33.75 9.03
N SER A 120 2.08 33.72 10.01
CA SER A 120 0.68 34.05 9.79
C SER A 120 0.52 35.48 9.23
N PRO A 121 -0.53 35.75 8.43
CA PRO A 121 -0.75 37.08 7.86
C PRO A 121 -0.75 38.19 8.91
N GLY A 122 -0.08 39.30 8.62
CA GLY A 122 0.06 40.42 9.56
C GLY A 122 0.81 41.60 8.97
N ILE A 123 1.02 42.63 9.78
CA ILE A 123 1.85 43.79 9.44
C ILE A 123 3.28 43.49 9.88
N PHE A 124 4.21 43.54 8.93
CA PHE A 124 5.64 43.36 9.19
C PHE A 124 6.36 44.69 8.96
N LEU A 125 7.09 45.17 9.97
CA LEU A 125 7.87 46.41 9.90
C LEU A 125 9.34 46.15 9.56
N GLU A 126 9.74 44.89 9.52
CA GLU A 126 11.08 44.41 9.21
C GLU A 126 11.02 43.35 8.11
N LEU A 127 12.18 42.94 7.60
CA LEU A 127 12.29 41.87 6.61
C LEU A 127 11.73 40.56 7.19
N VAL A 128 10.84 39.91 6.44
CA VAL A 128 10.20 38.66 6.85
C VAL A 128 10.57 37.54 5.87
N GLU A 129 11.00 36.41 6.41
CA GLU A 129 11.17 35.19 5.63
C GLU A 129 9.83 34.43 5.59
N ILE A 130 9.36 34.16 4.38
CA ILE A 130 8.16 33.33 4.17
C ILE A 130 8.62 31.90 3.93
N SER A 131 8.11 30.99 4.75
CA SER A 131 8.35 29.55 4.62
C SER A 131 7.07 28.85 4.18
N PHE A 132 7.23 27.98 3.18
CA PHE A 132 6.19 27.07 2.71
C PHE A 132 6.57 25.65 3.12
N SER A 133 5.61 24.91 3.68
CA SER A 133 5.79 23.52 4.07
C SER A 133 4.58 22.70 3.69
N SER A 134 4.79 21.41 3.42
CA SER A 134 3.73 20.44 3.19
C SER A 134 3.86 19.32 4.23
N PRO A 135 2.77 18.89 4.86
CA PRO A 135 2.75 17.67 5.67
C PRO A 135 2.94 16.41 4.80
N THR A 136 2.54 16.49 3.53
CA THR A 136 2.63 15.37 2.58
C THR A 136 4.05 15.30 2.00
N PRO A 137 4.77 14.17 2.20
CA PRO A 137 6.12 13.98 1.66
C PRO A 137 6.12 13.98 0.13
N ASP A 138 7.26 14.36 -0.44
CA ASP A 138 7.55 14.36 -1.88
C ASP A 138 6.62 15.25 -2.74
N VAL A 139 5.91 16.22 -2.15
CA VAL A 139 5.05 17.16 -2.89
C VAL A 139 5.84 18.37 -3.39
N LEU A 140 5.63 18.72 -4.65
CA LEU A 140 6.10 19.98 -5.23
C LEU A 140 5.10 21.10 -4.93
N LEU A 141 5.53 22.13 -4.20
CA LEU A 141 4.72 23.30 -3.92
C LEU A 141 4.89 24.35 -5.02
N HIS A 142 3.78 24.76 -5.61
CA HIS A 142 3.70 25.89 -6.53
C HIS A 142 3.09 27.08 -5.79
N TYR A 143 3.67 28.27 -5.96
CA TYR A 143 3.12 29.51 -5.39
C TYR A 143 3.08 30.61 -6.45
N THR A 144 2.14 31.53 -6.28
CA THR A 144 1.99 32.77 -7.02
C THR A 144 2.26 33.93 -6.04
N GLN A 145 2.88 35.00 -6.54
CA GLN A 145 3.07 36.25 -5.78
C GLN A 145 2.09 37.35 -6.22
N ASP A 146 1.42 37.16 -7.35
CA ASP A 146 0.53 38.13 -7.99
C ASP A 146 -0.96 37.91 -7.64
N GLY A 147 -1.30 36.84 -6.92
CA GLY A 147 -2.67 36.56 -6.48
C GLY A 147 -3.61 36.13 -7.60
N GLN A 148 -3.07 35.69 -8.73
CA GLN A 148 -3.79 35.14 -9.89
C GLN A 148 -3.66 33.61 -9.94
#